data_AF-A0A9D9C889-F1
#
_entry.id   AF-A0A9D9C889-F1
#
_cell.length_a   1.000
_cell.length_b   1.000
_cell.length_c   1.000
_cell.angle_alpha   90.00
_cell.angle_beta   90.00
_cell.angle_gamma   90.00
#
_symmetry.space_group_name_H-M   'P 1'
#
loop_
_entity.id
_entity.type
_entity.pdbx_description
1 polymer ?
#
loop_
_entity_poly.entity_id
_entity_poly.type
_entity_poly.pdbx_seq_one_letter_code
_entity_poly.pdbx_strand_id
1 'polypeptide(L)'
;MKKYYVMISLLMACLLAQAATWNSAVTGTALSCKVNEAARPLKDANGKYMTIVYLENLACEKIGQNALSEDVQYLLDQGYRVIEVDYA
;
A
#
# COMPACT_ATOMS: atom_id res chain seq x y z
N MET A 1 1.47 -48.68 -11.95
CA MET A 1 0.11 -48.17 -11.70
C MET A 1 0.22 -46.92 -10.85
N LYS A 2 -0.46 -45.85 -11.31
CA LYS A 2 -0.81 -44.59 -10.63
C LYS A 2 0.33 -43.73 -10.06
N LYS A 3 0.78 -42.82 -10.93
CA LYS A 3 1.41 -41.53 -10.61
C LYS A 3 0.41 -40.69 -9.81
N TYR A 4 0.79 -40.20 -8.64
CA TYR A 4 0.07 -39.11 -7.97
C TYR A 4 0.94 -37.87 -8.00
N TYR A 5 0.46 -36.91 -8.78
CA TYR A 5 1.07 -35.63 -9.03
C TYR A 5 1.05 -34.78 -7.75
N VAL A 6 2.23 -34.28 -7.37
CA VAL A 6 2.39 -33.16 -6.45
C VAL A 6 1.69 -31.96 -7.09
N MET A 7 0.61 -31.46 -6.48
CA MET A 7 -0.08 -30.27 -6.94
C MET A 7 -0.23 -29.28 -5.78
N ILE A 8 0.90 -28.69 -5.37
CA ILE A 8 0.91 -27.45 -4.59
C ILE A 8 0.92 -26.32 -5.61
N SER A 9 -0.26 -25.87 -6.03
CA SER A 9 -0.40 -24.65 -6.83
C SER A 9 -0.46 -23.45 -5.88
N LEU A 10 0.72 -22.90 -5.58
CA LEU A 10 0.91 -21.63 -4.89
C LEU A 10 0.51 -20.50 -5.86
N LEU A 11 -0.77 -20.11 -5.86
CA LEU A 11 -1.21 -18.89 -6.54
C LEU A 11 -0.85 -17.70 -5.64
N MET A 12 0.42 -17.31 -5.66
CA MET A 12 0.89 -16.07 -5.05
C MET A 12 0.29 -14.92 -5.87
N ALA A 13 -0.83 -14.36 -5.42
CA ALA A 13 -1.37 -13.15 -6.00
C ALA A 13 -0.36 -12.04 -5.76
N CYS A 14 0.36 -11.63 -6.81
CA CYS A 14 1.23 -10.46 -6.74
C CYS A 14 0.36 -9.25 -6.37
N LEU A 15 0.50 -8.78 -5.14
CA LEU A 15 0.08 -7.45 -4.74
C LEU A 15 0.97 -6.47 -5.51
N LEU A 16 0.55 -6.11 -6.72
CA LEU A 16 1.25 -5.09 -7.51
C LEU A 16 0.91 -3.74 -6.89
N ALA A 17 1.87 -3.20 -6.14
CA ALA A 17 1.80 -1.81 -5.73
C ALA A 17 1.82 -0.93 -6.99
N GLN A 18 0.80 -0.09 -7.15
CA GLN A 18 0.71 0.83 -8.29
C GLN A 18 1.41 2.13 -7.94
N ALA A 19 2.40 2.53 -8.73
CA ALA A 19 3.09 3.80 -8.56
C ALA A 19 2.61 4.84 -9.58
N ALA A 20 2.53 6.10 -9.17
CA ALA A 20 2.25 7.23 -10.05
C ALA A 20 3.09 8.45 -9.67
N THR A 21 3.29 9.36 -10.62
CA THR A 21 4.03 10.61 -10.43
C THR A 21 3.27 11.74 -11.08
N TRP A 22 3.15 12.88 -10.40
CA TRP A 22 2.47 14.07 -10.95
C TRP A 22 3.13 15.35 -10.48
N ASN A 23 3.01 16.41 -11.28
CA ASN A 23 3.39 17.75 -10.86
C ASN A 23 2.30 18.32 -9.94
N SER A 24 2.66 18.59 -8.69
CA SER A 24 1.75 19.15 -7.71
C SER A 24 1.61 20.65 -7.94
N ALA A 25 0.37 21.10 -8.14
CA ALA A 25 0.05 22.53 -8.24
C ALA A 25 0.31 23.29 -6.93
N VAL A 26 0.39 22.58 -5.80
CA VAL A 26 0.57 23.18 -4.47
C VAL A 26 2.05 23.38 -4.12
N THR A 27 2.89 22.37 -4.38
CA THR A 27 4.32 22.44 -4.07
C THR A 27 5.14 22.99 -5.24
N GLY A 28 4.59 22.98 -6.46
CA GLY A 28 5.32 23.32 -7.68
C GLY A 28 6.36 22.27 -8.09
N THR A 29 6.39 21.12 -7.41
CA THR A 29 7.35 20.03 -7.63
C THR A 29 6.62 18.75 -8.07
N ALA A 30 7.37 17.83 -8.68
CA ALA A 30 6.87 16.49 -8.94
C ALA A 30 6.79 15.71 -7.62
N LEU A 31 5.66 15.06 -7.38
CA LEU A 31 5.45 14.15 -6.27
C LEU A 31 5.27 12.74 -6.81
N SER A 32 5.71 11.74 -6.04
CA SER A 32 5.46 10.34 -6.35
C SER A 32 4.50 9.74 -5.32
N CYS A 33 3.69 8.78 -5.75
CA CYS A 33 2.91 7.98 -4.85
C CYS A 33 2.95 6.50 -5.21
N LYS A 34 2.71 5.68 -4.20
CA LYS A 34 2.62 4.23 -4.29
C LYS A 34 1.36 3.77 -3.57
N VAL A 35 0.51 3.04 -4.29
CA VAL A 35 -0.74 2.47 -3.79
C VAL A 35 -0.49 1.02 -3.44
N ASN A 36 -0.69 0.67 -2.17
CA ASN A 36 -0.63 -0.69 -1.66
C ASN A 36 -2.05 -1.15 -1.31
N GLU A 37 -2.43 -2.30 -1.84
CA GLU A 37 -3.75 -2.89 -1.61
C GLU A 37 -3.65 -4.00 -0.57
N ALA A 38 -4.57 -4.02 0.39
CA ALA A 38 -4.69 -5.13 1.31
C ALA A 38 -5.16 -6.39 0.58
N ALA A 39 -4.69 -7.57 1.01
CA ALA A 39 -5.15 -8.85 0.45
C ALA A 39 -6.65 -9.10 0.71
N ARG A 40 -7.19 -8.54 1.81
CA ARG A 40 -8.61 -8.58 2.19
C ARG A 40 -9.10 -7.17 2.49
N PRO A 41 -9.52 -6.40 1.47
CA PRO A 41 -9.81 -4.99 1.64
C PRO A 41 -11.07 -4.72 2.47
N LEU A 42 -10.95 -3.81 3.44
CA LEU A 42 -12.08 -3.19 4.11
C LEU A 42 -12.75 -2.21 3.16
N LYS A 43 -14.08 -2.23 3.16
CA LYS A 43 -14.91 -1.34 2.37
C LYS A 43 -15.93 -0.64 3.25
N ASP A 44 -16.24 0.61 2.92
CA ASP A 44 -17.34 1.33 3.53
C ASP A 44 -18.71 0.75 3.12
N ALA A 45 -19.78 1.32 3.66
CA ALA A 45 -21.15 0.90 3.35
C ALA A 45 -21.53 1.04 1.86
N ASN A 46 -20.76 1.82 1.09
CA ASN A 46 -20.95 2.03 -0.35
C ASN A 46 -20.01 1.15 -1.20
N GLY A 47 -19.25 0.25 -0.59
CA GLY A 47 -18.29 -0.62 -1.28
C GLY A 47 -16.97 0.05 -1.67
N LYS A 48 -16.68 1.26 -1.17
CA LYS A 48 -15.42 1.96 -1.43
C LYS A 48 -14.34 1.50 -0.46
N TYR A 49 -13.11 1.37 -0.95
CA TYR A 49 -11.96 0.96 -0.15
C TYR A 49 -11.69 1.96 0.97
N MET A 50 -11.61 1.47 2.21
CA MET A 50 -11.12 2.27 3.32
C MET A 50 -9.64 2.57 3.08
N THR A 51 -9.31 3.86 2.94
CA THR A 51 -8.01 4.30 2.45
C THR A 51 -7.32 5.19 3.48
N ILE A 52 -6.05 4.92 3.74
CA ILE A 52 -5.16 5.77 4.53
C ILE A 52 -4.10 6.34 3.59
N VAL A 53 -3.82 7.64 3.73
CA VAL A 53 -2.74 8.31 3.01
C VAL A 53 -1.59 8.53 3.99
N TYR A 54 -0.44 7.97 3.67
CA TYR A 54 0.79 8.12 4.42
C TYR A 54 1.67 9.15 3.70
N LEU A 55 2.16 10.14 4.44
CA LEU A 55 2.97 11.24 3.89
C LEU A 55 4.43 11.01 4.29
N GLU A 56 5.31 10.95 3.30
CA GLU A 56 6.73 10.68 3.45
C GLU A 56 7.57 11.91 3.14
N ASN A 57 8.76 11.98 3.72
CA ASN A 57 9.76 13.03 3.48
C ASN A 57 9.22 14.46 3.61
N LEU A 58 8.33 14.67 4.58
CA LEU A 58 7.90 16.01 4.97
C LEU A 58 9.04 16.78 5.66
N ALA A 59 8.89 18.10 5.74
CA ALA A 59 9.81 18.97 6.49
C ALA A 59 9.71 18.82 8.03
N CYS A 60 9.12 17.72 8.52
CA CYS A 60 8.95 17.43 9.93
C CYS A 60 9.35 15.97 10.24
N GLU A 61 9.80 15.74 11.47
CA GLU A 61 10.16 14.41 11.93
C GLU A 61 8.92 13.56 12.21
N LYS A 62 9.01 12.27 11.91
CA LYS A 62 7.98 11.28 12.27
C LYS A 62 7.88 11.19 13.79
N ILE A 63 6.67 11.30 14.32
CA ILE A 63 6.38 10.99 15.72
C ILE A 63 6.08 9.48 15.82
N GLY A 64 6.88 8.77 16.61
CA GLY A 64 6.75 7.32 16.83
C GLY A 64 8.04 6.56 16.48
N GLN A 65 8.11 5.30 16.89
CA GLN A 65 9.34 4.50 16.80
C GLN A 65 9.33 3.45 15.69
N ASN A 66 8.16 3.11 15.16
CA ASN A 66 8.04 2.09 14.12
C ASN A 66 8.65 2.56 12.81
N ALA A 67 9.21 1.63 12.04
CA ALA A 67 9.57 1.91 10.65
C ALA A 67 8.29 2.11 9.81
N LEU A 68 8.41 2.90 8.74
CA LEU A 68 7.30 3.11 7.79
C LEU A 68 6.74 1.77 7.28
N SER A 69 7.63 0.84 6.90
CA SER A 69 7.23 -0.47 6.37
C SER A 69 6.42 -1.29 7.38
N GLU A 70 6.70 -1.16 8.68
CA GLU A 70 5.94 -1.83 9.74
C GLU A 70 4.55 -1.24 9.88
N ASP A 71 4.43 0.09 9.88
CA ASP A 71 3.14 0.78 9.94
C ASP A 71 2.29 0.44 8.70
N VAL A 72 2.88 0.48 7.51
CA VAL A 72 2.20 0.15 6.25
C VAL A 72 1.72 -1.30 6.26
N GLN A 73 2.57 -2.26 6.65
CA GLN A 73 2.18 -3.66 6.72
C GLN A 73 1.05 -3.88 7.72
N TYR A 74 1.12 -3.27 8.90
CA TYR A 74 0.06 -3.36 9.90
C TYR A 74 -1.28 -2.87 9.34
N LEU A 75 -1.29 -1.73 8.64
CA LEU A 75 -2.51 -1.19 8.03
C LEU A 75 -3.07 -2.09 6.91
N LEU A 76 -2.20 -2.68 6.09
CA LEU A 76 -2.59 -3.65 5.07
C LEU A 76 -3.20 -4.91 5.70
N ASP A 77 -2.64 -5.39 6.82
CA ASP A 77 -3.16 -6.54 7.57
C ASP A 77 -4.53 -6.24 8.19
N GLN A 78 -4.78 -4.99 8.59
CA GLN A 78 -6.10 -4.53 9.02
C GLN A 78 -7.10 -4.39 7.85
N GLY A 79 -6.64 -4.48 6.60
CA GLY A 79 -7.48 -4.41 5.41
C GLY A 79 -7.58 -3.02 4.78
N TYR A 80 -6.82 -2.03 5.24
CA TYR A 80 -6.80 -0.71 4.61
C TYR A 80 -6.05 -0.73 3.28
N ARG A 81 -6.50 0.07 2.33
CA ARG A 81 -5.63 0.54 1.23
C ARG A 81 -4.71 1.61 1.79
N VAL A 82 -3.42 1.52 1.48
CA VAL A 82 -2.43 2.53 1.90
C VAL A 82 -1.87 3.22 0.67
N ILE A 83 -1.97 4.55 0.61
CA ILE A 83 -1.35 5.38 -0.41
C ILE A 83 -0.18 6.11 0.25
N GLU A 84 1.02 5.69 -0.09
CA GLU A 84 2.29 6.33 0.27
C GLU A 84 2.52 7.51 -0.69
N VAL A 85 2.72 8.73 -0.19
CA VAL A 85 2.99 9.94 -0.99
C VAL A 85 4.31 10.54 -0.54
N ASP A 86 5.28 10.61 -1.47
CA ASP A 86 6.61 11.13 -1.23
C ASP A 86 6.71 12.61 -1.64
N TYR A 87 7.21 13.44 -0.72
CA TYR A 87 7.43 14.88 -0.88
C TYR A 87 8.90 15.27 -1.16
N ALA A 88 9.82 14.31 -1.29
CA ALA A 88 11.22 14.54 -1.66
C ALA A 88 11.47 14.66 -3.17
#